data_AF-A0A1B9SFN2-F1
#
_entry.id   AF-A0A1B9SFN2-F1
#
_cell.length_a   1.000
_cell.length_b   1.000
_cell.length_c   1.000
_cell.angle_alpha   90.00
_cell.angle_beta   90.00
_cell.angle_gamma   90.00
#
_symmetry.space_group_name_H-M   'P 1'
#
loop_
_entity.id
_entity.type
_entity.pdbx_description
1 polymer ?
#
loop_
_entity_poly.entity_id
_entity_poly.type
_entity_poly.pdbx_seq_one_letter_code
_entity_poly.pdbx_strand_id
1 'polypeptide(L)'
;MQMEPANSIITYLGGAKAVSGIVEKHVSRVYRWTYPETVREGTGGLIPAREQRKLLDHCRENQIDLRPDDFFSPDRIRALLPTKETAP
;
A
#
# COMPACT_ATOMS: atom_id res chain seq x y z
N MET A 1 -10.22 -4.59 10.44
CA MET A 1 -9.24 -5.48 9.79
C MET A 1 -8.78 -4.79 8.53
N GLN A 2 -7.47 -4.56 8.39
CA GLN A 2 -6.91 -4.04 7.14
C GLN A 2 -6.50 -5.22 6.27
N MET A 3 -6.79 -5.12 4.99
CA MET A 3 -6.53 -6.14 3.98
C MET A 3 -5.18 -5.91 3.31
N GLU A 4 -4.60 -7.02 2.86
CA GLU A 4 -3.27 -7.08 2.26
C GLU A 4 -3.38 -7.40 0.77
N PRO A 5 -2.38 -7.00 -0.04
CA PRO A 5 -1.12 -6.35 0.35
C PRO A 5 -1.16 -4.83 0.51
N ALA A 6 -2.30 -4.18 0.23
CA ALA A 6 -2.43 -2.72 0.27
C ALA A 6 -1.92 -2.11 1.58
N ASN A 7 -2.30 -2.67 2.73
CA ASN A 7 -1.89 -2.14 4.03
C ASN A 7 -0.36 -2.13 4.23
N SER A 8 0.32 -3.24 3.92
CA SER A 8 1.78 -3.31 4.04
C SER A 8 2.48 -2.34 3.08
N ILE A 9 2.03 -2.27 1.82
CA ILE A 9 2.58 -1.33 0.83
C ILE A 9 2.38 0.12 1.27
N ILE A 10 1.17 0.48 1.71
CA ILE A 10 0.86 1.83 2.17
C ILE A 10 1.76 2.20 3.35
N THR A 11 1.94 1.28 4.30
CA THR A 11 2.83 1.51 5.46
C THR A 11 4.27 1.69 5.02
N TYR A 12 4.76 0.84 4.14
CA TYR A 12 6.13 0.88 3.61
C TYR A 12 6.44 2.19 2.88
N LEU A 13 5.47 2.74 2.14
CA LEU A 13 5.58 4.01 1.41
C LEU A 13 5.36 5.25 2.30
N GLY A 14 5.36 5.12 3.63
CA GLY A 14 5.22 6.26 4.55
C GLY A 14 3.77 6.63 4.89
N GLY A 15 2.82 5.72 4.66
CA GLY A 15 1.42 5.84 5.07
C GLY A 15 0.49 6.41 4.00
N ALA A 16 -0.81 6.40 4.31
CA ALA A 16 -1.87 6.73 3.34
C ALA A 16 -1.76 8.15 2.78
N LYS A 17 -1.24 9.11 3.57
CA LYS A 17 -1.04 10.49 3.12
C LYS A 17 0.04 10.60 2.05
N ALA A 18 1.18 9.93 2.24
CA ALA A 18 2.26 9.91 1.25
C ALA A 18 1.78 9.27 -0.06
N VAL A 19 1.17 8.10 0.03
CA VAL A 19 0.59 7.38 -1.12
C VAL A 19 -0.47 8.21 -1.84
N SER A 20 -1.30 8.95 -1.10
CA SER A 20 -2.32 9.83 -1.69
C SER A 20 -1.71 10.94 -2.55
N GLY A 21 -0.55 11.47 -2.14
CA GLY A 21 0.22 12.46 -2.90
C GLY A 21 0.83 11.87 -4.17
N ILE A 22 1.38 10.65 -4.09
CA ILE A 22 1.97 9.94 -5.24
C ILE A 22 0.91 9.66 -6.33
N VAL A 23 -0.26 9.15 -5.91
CA VAL A 23 -1.31 8.74 -6.87
C VAL A 23 -2.26 9.86 -7.26
N GLU A 24 -2.15 11.02 -6.62
CA GLU A 24 -3.00 12.21 -6.79
C GLU A 24 -4.48 11.90 -6.54
N LYS A 25 -4.77 11.20 -5.43
CA LYS A 25 -6.15 10.89 -5.00
C LYS A 25 -6.37 11.32 -3.57
N HIS A 26 -7.65 11.49 -3.20
CA HIS A 26 -8.00 11.75 -1.82
C HIS A 26 -7.60 10.57 -0.91
N VAL A 27 -7.07 10.88 0.28
CA VAL A 27 -6.57 9.88 1.25
C VAL A 27 -7.63 8.82 1.61
N SER A 28 -8.91 9.19 1.68
CA SER A 28 -9.99 8.23 1.93
C SER A 28 -10.09 7.14 0.87
N ARG A 29 -9.70 7.39 -0.39
CA ARG A 29 -9.67 6.34 -1.43
C ARG A 29 -8.53 5.36 -1.19
N VAL A 30 -7.39 5.85 -0.70
CA VAL A 30 -6.23 5.01 -0.33
C VAL A 30 -6.60 4.09 0.83
N TYR A 31 -7.28 4.61 1.86
CA TYR A 31 -7.76 3.78 2.97
C TYR A 31 -8.69 2.66 2.51
N ARG A 32 -9.57 2.94 1.55
CA ARG A 32 -10.50 1.92 1.03
C ARG A 32 -9.82 0.74 0.36
N TRP A 33 -8.58 0.89 -0.13
CA TRP A 33 -7.84 -0.24 -0.66
C TRP A 33 -7.53 -1.29 0.40
N THR A 34 -7.48 -0.89 1.66
CA THR A 34 -7.30 -1.79 2.81
C THR A 34 -8.60 -2.41 3.31
N TYR A 35 -9.75 -2.06 2.74
CA TYR A 35 -11.04 -2.56 3.22
C TYR A 35 -11.45 -3.84 2.48
N PRO A 36 -12.22 -4.74 3.13
CA PRO A 36 -12.84 -5.87 2.44
C PRO A 36 -13.74 -5.40 1.30
N GLU A 37 -13.95 -6.25 0.30
CA GLU A 37 -14.87 -6.00 -0.82
C GLU A 37 -16.34 -5.83 -0.37
N THR A 38 -16.69 -6.31 0.83
CA THR A 38 -18.02 -6.13 1.43
C THR A 38 -18.32 -4.67 1.80
N VAL A 39 -17.29 -3.85 1.98
CA VAL A 39 -17.43 -2.41 2.23
C VAL A 39 -17.53 -1.70 0.88
N ARG A 40 -18.40 -0.69 0.81
CA ARG A 40 -18.56 0.12 -0.40
C ARG A 40 -17.22 0.66 -0.89
N GLU A 41 -16.86 0.29 -2.12
CA GLU A 41 -15.61 0.64 -2.80
C GLU A 41 -14.35 0.11 -2.09
N GLY A 42 -14.47 -0.90 -1.22
CA GLY A 42 -13.34 -1.69 -0.75
C GLY A 42 -12.83 -2.62 -1.85
N THR A 43 -11.54 -2.89 -1.86
CA THR A 43 -10.88 -3.68 -2.92
C THR A 43 -10.29 -4.99 -2.43
N GLY A 44 -10.58 -5.38 -1.19
CA GLY A 44 -10.08 -6.63 -0.61
C GLY A 44 -8.58 -6.64 -0.36
N GLY A 45 -7.91 -5.47 -0.29
CA GLY A 45 -6.46 -5.39 -0.15
C GLY A 45 -5.72 -5.16 -1.47
N LEU A 46 -6.43 -5.09 -2.60
CA LEU A 46 -5.83 -4.87 -3.90
C LEU A 46 -5.74 -3.38 -4.24
N ILE A 47 -4.55 -2.89 -4.55
CA ILE A 47 -4.39 -1.53 -5.10
C ILE A 47 -4.76 -1.59 -6.59
N PRO A 48 -5.60 -0.67 -7.13
CA PRO A 48 -5.99 -0.72 -8.54
C PRO A 48 -4.80 -0.56 -9.49
N ALA A 49 -4.81 -1.26 -10.64
CA ALA A 49 -3.68 -1.36 -11.57
C ALA A 49 -3.09 -0.01 -12.03
N ARG A 50 -3.94 1.01 -12.25
CA ARG A 50 -3.48 2.36 -12.62
C ARG A 50 -2.63 2.99 -11.50
N GLU A 51 -3.01 2.76 -10.25
CA GLU A 51 -2.29 3.27 -9.10
C GLU A 51 -1.05 2.45 -8.78
N GLN A 52 -1.08 1.13 -9.01
CA GLN A 52 0.13 0.29 -8.94
C GLN A 52 1.23 0.85 -9.84
N ARG A 53 0.90 1.18 -11.09
CA ARG A 53 1.85 1.77 -12.04
C ARG A 53 2.43 3.10 -11.55
N LYS A 54 1.59 4.03 -11.10
CA LYS A 54 2.05 5.31 -10.54
C LYS A 54 3.00 5.13 -9.35
N LEU A 55 2.69 4.17 -8.46
CA LEU A 55 3.53 3.87 -7.30
C LEU A 55 4.88 3.30 -7.73
N LEU A 56 4.89 2.36 -8.69
CA LEU A 56 6.12 1.78 -9.24
C LEU A 56 7.00 2.83 -9.92
N ASP A 57 6.39 3.71 -10.73
CA ASP A 57 7.10 4.80 -11.42
C ASP A 57 7.76 5.73 -10.38
N HIS A 58 6.99 6.18 -9.37
CA HIS A 58 7.51 7.01 -8.29
C HIS A 58 8.63 6.33 -7.50
N CYS A 59 8.46 5.04 -7.15
CA CYS A 59 9.47 4.29 -6.41
C CYS A 59 10.77 4.16 -7.21
N ARG A 60 10.67 3.91 -8.53
CA ARG A 60 11.83 3.87 -9.43
C ARG A 60 12.56 5.21 -9.47
N GLU A 61 11.84 6.32 -9.57
CA GLU A 61 12.41 7.68 -9.60
C GLU A 61 13.10 8.06 -8.28
N ASN A 62 12.59 7.55 -7.15
CA ASN A 62 13.08 7.88 -5.80
C ASN A 62 13.95 6.77 -5.19
N GLN A 63 14.39 5.80 -6.00
CA GLN A 63 15.25 4.68 -5.57
C GLN A 63 14.68 3.84 -4.41
N ILE A 64 13.35 3.71 -4.35
CA ILE A 64 12.64 2.86 -3.39
C ILE A 64 12.45 1.46 -4.02
N ASP A 65 12.90 0.39 -3.35
CA ASP A 65 12.76 -1.00 -3.83
C ASP A 65 11.33 -1.53 -3.59
N LEU A 66 10.37 -1.05 -4.39
CA LEU A 66 9.03 -1.61 -4.52
C LEU A 66 8.93 -2.39 -5.84
N ARG A 67 8.45 -3.63 -5.77
CA ARG A 67 8.40 -4.57 -6.89
C ARG A 67 6.94 -4.86 -7.27
N PRO A 68 6.68 -5.22 -8.55
CA PRO A 68 5.34 -5.64 -8.97
C PRO A 68 4.79 -6.83 -8.17
N ASP A 69 5.66 -7.75 -7.75
CA ASP A 69 5.29 -8.94 -6.95
C ASP A 69 4.67 -8.57 -5.59
N ASP A 70 5.10 -7.45 -4.99
CA ASP A 70 4.60 -6.99 -3.69
C ASP A 70 3.09 -6.66 -3.72
N PHE A 71 2.52 -6.38 -4.90
CA PHE A 71 1.08 -6.14 -5.08
C PHE A 71 0.23 -7.42 -5.08
N PHE A 72 0.87 -8.59 -5.13
CA PHE A 72 0.22 -9.90 -5.09
C PHE A 72 0.51 -10.66 -3.80
N SER A 73 1.68 -10.42 -3.19
CA SER A 73 2.04 -11.00 -1.89
C SER A 73 2.65 -9.96 -0.94
N PRO A 74 2.16 -9.86 0.31
CA PRO A 74 2.71 -8.94 1.29
C PRO A 74 3.99 -9.47 1.97
N ASP A 75 4.38 -10.74 1.78
CA ASP A 75 5.44 -11.40 2.57
C ASP A 75 6.77 -10.62 2.55
N ARG A 76 7.23 -10.21 1.36
CA ARG A 76 8.48 -9.46 1.23
C ARG A 76 8.39 -8.09 1.91
N ILE A 77 7.35 -7.31 1.64
CA ILE A 77 7.19 -5.98 2.24
C ILE A 77 7.06 -6.08 3.76
N ARG A 78 6.32 -7.08 4.27
CA ARG A 78 6.20 -7.32 5.70
C ARG A 78 7.53 -7.64 6.37
N ALA A 79 8.41 -8.37 5.71
CA ALA A 79 9.76 -8.62 6.21
C ALA A 79 10.65 -7.36 6.24
N LEU A 80 10.36 -6.36 5.40
CA LEU A 80 11.08 -5.09 5.37
C LEU A 80 10.52 -4.05 6.37
N LEU A 81 9.26 -4.20 6.78
CA LEU A 81 8.68 -3.34 7.80
C LEU A 81 9.32 -3.66 9.15
N PRO A 82 9.77 -2.65 9.92
CA PRO A 82 10.22 -2.90 11.27
C PRO A 82 9.07 -3.50 12.06
N THR A 83 9.26 -4.69 12.63
CA THR A 83 8.41 -5.18 13.70
C THR A 83 8.41 -4.11 14.76
N LYS A 84 7.28 -3.44 14.96
CA LYS A 84 7.08 -2.64 16.16
C LYS A 84 7.21 -3.60 17.33
N GLU A 85 8.41 -3.66 17.89
CA GLU A 85 8.65 -4.23 19.20
C GLU A 85 7.67 -3.49 20.12
N THR A 86 6.68 -4.23 20.60
CA THR A 86 5.72 -3.77 21.60
C THR A 86 6.53 -3.30 22.80
N ALA A 87 6.69 -1.99 22.91
CA ALA A 87 7.15 -1.38 24.15
C ALA A 87 6.14 -1.78 25.26
N PRO A 88 6.65 -2.23 26.42
CA PRO A 88 5.83 -2.76 27.52
C PRO A 88 4.85 -1.74 28.11
#